data_AF-U4LM36-F1
#
_entry.id   AF-U4LM36-F1
#
_cell.length_a   1.000
_cell.length_b   1.000
_cell.length_c   1.000
_cell.angle_alpha   90.00
_cell.angle_beta   90.00
_cell.angle_gamma   90.00
#
_symmetry.space_group_name_H-M   'P 1'
#
loop_
_entity.id
_entity.type
_entity.pdbx_description
1 polymer ?
#
loop_
_entity_poly.entity_id
_entity_poly.type
_entity_poly.pdbx_seq_one_letter_code
_entity_poly.pdbx_strand_id
1 'polypeptide(L)'
;MTDPAPDTYTLFLKNGKTTTLIYASPSTTLDAIKSELIVLLSENARHIDLELPEKVSEINLAATIDPGQDVKRGFRILEDQDMKKTTVLDAGLQDGNVVAWNLGGKEFRVEVPVEEEYDDE
;
A
#
# COMPACT_ATOMS: atom_id res chain seq x y z
N MET A 1 -28.15 -9.35 11.73
CA MET A 1 -27.70 -9.87 10.43
C MET A 1 -26.28 -9.38 10.26
N THR A 2 -25.30 -10.28 10.17
CA THR A 2 -23.91 -9.93 9.86
C THR A 2 -23.78 -9.96 8.35
N ASP A 3 -23.51 -8.82 7.73
CA ASP A 3 -23.19 -8.78 6.30
C ASP A 3 -21.95 -9.66 6.04
N PRO A 4 -21.91 -10.40 4.92
CA PRO A 4 -20.71 -11.14 4.56
C PRO A 4 -19.57 -10.14 4.35
N ALA A 5 -18.43 -10.38 5.02
CA ALA A 5 -17.23 -9.60 4.77
C ALA A 5 -16.83 -9.75 3.29
N PRO A 6 -16.28 -8.70 2.64
CA PRO A 6 -15.86 -8.79 1.26
C PRO A 6 -14.81 -9.90 1.11
N ASP A 7 -15.01 -10.79 0.13
CA ASP A 7 -14.06 -11.86 -0.19
C ASP A 7 -12.78 -11.33 -0.87
N THR A 8 -12.81 -10.08 -1.33
CA THR A 8 -11.71 -9.41 -2.02
C THR A 8 -11.66 -7.95 -1.61
N TYR A 9 -10.47 -7.49 -1.25
CA TYR A 9 -10.12 -6.11 -0.94
C TYR A 9 -9.34 -5.51 -2.10
N THR A 10 -9.57 -4.23 -2.32
CA THR A 10 -8.82 -3.37 -3.23
C THR A 10 -7.85 -2.54 -2.40
N LEU A 11 -6.55 -2.74 -2.58
CA LEU A 11 -5.51 -2.02 -1.85
C LEU A 11 -4.80 -1.03 -2.79
N PHE A 12 -4.62 0.21 -2.32
CA PHE A 12 -3.89 1.25 -3.05
C PHE A 12 -2.47 1.36 -2.54
N LEU A 13 -1.52 0.74 -3.23
CA LEU A 13 -0.11 0.77 -2.88
C LEU A 13 0.56 2.04 -3.43
N LYS A 14 1.00 2.93 -2.53
CA LYS A 14 1.50 4.25 -2.91
C LYS A 14 2.96 4.50 -2.52
N ASN A 15 3.73 5.05 -3.45
CA ASN A 15 5.09 5.55 -3.24
C ASN A 15 5.29 6.82 -4.09
N GLY A 16 5.38 7.98 -3.43
CA GLY A 16 5.43 9.27 -4.12
C GLY A 16 4.23 9.46 -5.08
N LYS A 17 4.53 9.56 -6.37
CA LYS A 17 3.54 9.73 -7.46
C LYS A 17 3.03 8.40 -8.03
N THR A 18 3.65 7.28 -7.68
CA THR A 18 3.27 5.96 -8.17
C THR A 18 2.18 5.37 -7.27
N THR A 19 1.06 4.99 -7.88
CA THR A 19 0.00 4.24 -7.21
C THR A 19 -0.25 2.95 -7.99
N THR A 20 -0.14 1.83 -7.30
CA THR A 20 -0.43 0.48 -7.82
C THR A 20 -1.67 -0.05 -7.13
N LEU A 21 -2.60 -0.59 -7.90
CA LEU A 21 -3.83 -1.17 -7.37
C LEU A 21 -3.68 -2.70 -7.36
N ILE A 22 -3.88 -3.31 -6.19
CA ILE A 22 -3.77 -4.76 -5.99
C ILE A 22 -5.09 -5.28 -5.41
N TYR A 23 -5.54 -6.41 -5.95
CA TYR A 23 -6.69 -7.14 -5.43
C TYR A 23 -6.20 -8.28 -4.53
N ALA A 24 -6.70 -8.33 -3.30
CA ALA A 24 -6.23 -9.29 -2.31
C ALA A 24 -7.39 -9.85 -1.50
N SER A 25 -7.38 -11.15 -1.19
CA SER A 25 -8.28 -11.68 -0.17
C SER A 25 -7.79 -11.27 1.23
N PRO A 26 -8.66 -11.28 2.26
CA PRO A 26 -8.22 -11.06 3.65
C PRO A 26 -7.13 -12.03 4.11
N SER A 27 -7.08 -13.24 3.51
CA SER A 27 -6.09 -14.29 3.77
C SER A 27 -4.80 -14.17 2.96
N THR A 28 -4.72 -13.22 2.02
CA THR A 28 -3.52 -13.00 1.22
C THR A 28 -2.38 -12.52 2.13
N THR A 29 -1.18 -13.07 1.95
CA THR A 29 -0.02 -12.72 2.77
C THR A 29 0.62 -11.42 2.30
N LEU A 30 1.22 -10.66 3.21
CA LEU A 30 1.95 -9.43 2.84
C LEU A 30 3.12 -9.71 1.88
N ASP A 31 3.79 -10.86 2.02
CA ASP A 31 4.83 -11.33 1.09
C ASP A 31 4.30 -11.54 -0.34
N ALA A 32 3.07 -12.04 -0.49
CA ALA A 32 2.41 -12.17 -1.79
C ALA A 32 2.08 -10.80 -2.39
N ILE A 33 1.59 -9.85 -1.57
CA ILE A 33 1.34 -8.46 -2.00
C ILE A 33 2.63 -7.81 -2.52
N LYS A 34 3.74 -7.96 -1.79
CA LYS A 34 5.04 -7.44 -2.22
C LYS A 34 5.53 -8.11 -3.51
N SER A 35 5.33 -9.42 -3.65
CA SER A 35 5.71 -10.16 -4.86
C SER A 35 4.94 -9.67 -6.09
N GLU A 36 3.64 -9.47 -5.95
CA GLU A 36 2.79 -8.91 -7.01
C GLU A 36 3.19 -7.47 -7.36
N LEU A 37 3.50 -6.66 -6.35
CA LEU A 37 4.02 -5.31 -6.57
C LEU A 37 5.30 -5.32 -7.42
N ILE A 38 6.26 -6.22 -7.16
CA ILE A 38 7.49 -6.33 -7.97
C ILE A 38 7.16 -6.63 -9.44
N VAL A 39 6.24 -7.56 -9.68
CA VAL A 39 5.81 -7.91 -11.05
C VAL A 39 5.21 -6.69 -11.74
N LEU A 40 4.26 -6.01 -11.10
CA LEU A 40 3.60 -4.83 -11.67
C LEU A 40 4.58 -3.68 -11.93
N LEU A 41 5.52 -3.43 -11.02
CA LEU A 41 6.54 -2.40 -11.20
C LEU A 41 7.49 -2.78 -12.35
N SER A 42 7.88 -4.04 -12.45
CA SER A 42 8.79 -4.53 -13.51
C SER A 42 8.15 -4.46 -14.90
N GLU A 43 6.87 -4.81 -15.02
CA GLU A 43 6.12 -4.70 -16.26
C GLU A 43 5.96 -3.24 -16.72
N ASN A 44 5.89 -2.31 -15.76
CA ASN A 44 5.71 -0.88 -16.02
C ASN A 44 7.00 -0.06 -15.85
N ALA A 45 8.16 -0.72 -15.80
CA ALA A 45 9.47 -0.13 -15.50
C ALA A 45 9.78 1.14 -16.32
N ARG A 46 9.33 1.18 -17.57
CA ARG A 46 9.57 2.30 -18.50
C ARG A 46 8.81 3.59 -18.14
N HIS A 47 7.81 3.49 -17.27
CA HIS A 47 6.93 4.58 -16.87
C HIS A 47 7.12 5.00 -15.41
N ILE A 48 8.04 4.34 -14.71
CA ILE A 48 8.27 4.54 -13.28
C ILE A 48 9.67 5.11 -13.12
N ASP A 49 9.75 6.32 -12.54
CA ASP A 49 11.00 6.97 -12.18
C ASP A 49 11.40 6.56 -10.75
N LEU A 50 11.63 5.26 -10.56
CA LEU A 50 12.04 4.65 -9.30
C LEU A 50 12.98 3.48 -9.58
N GLU A 51 13.98 3.30 -8.73
CA GLU A 51 14.74 2.06 -8.67
C GLU A 51 13.79 0.88 -8.41
N LEU A 52 13.89 -0.18 -9.20
CA LEU A 52 13.02 -1.34 -9.03
C LEU A 52 13.58 -2.25 -7.94
N PRO A 53 12.74 -2.74 -7.01
CA PRO A 53 13.14 -3.80 -6.08
C PRO A 53 13.48 -5.08 -6.84
N GLU A 54 14.60 -5.70 -6.51
CA GLU A 54 14.96 -7.04 -7.01
C GLU A 54 14.38 -8.14 -6.11
N LYS A 55 14.15 -7.81 -4.83
CA LYS A 55 13.71 -8.76 -3.81
C LYS A 55 12.55 -8.22 -3.00
N VAL A 56 11.67 -9.13 -2.61
CA VAL A 56 10.52 -8.86 -1.72
C VAL A 56 10.94 -8.20 -0.40
N SER A 57 12.07 -8.63 0.16
CA SER A 57 12.63 -8.09 1.41
C SER A 57 13.09 -6.63 1.33
N GLU A 58 13.24 -6.08 0.13
CA GLU A 58 13.63 -4.67 -0.04
C GLU A 58 12.44 -3.72 0.13
N ILE A 59 11.22 -4.25 -0.01
CA ILE A 59 9.98 -3.51 0.09
C ILE A 59 9.53 -3.49 1.55
N ASN A 60 9.31 -2.29 2.09
CA ASN A 60 8.59 -2.12 3.35
C ASN A 60 7.21 -1.57 3.08
N LEU A 61 6.19 -2.17 3.68
CA LEU A 61 4.81 -1.73 3.67
C LEU A 61 4.47 -0.98 4.96
N ALA A 62 3.63 0.04 4.85
CA ALA A 62 3.07 0.76 5.97
C ALA A 62 1.60 1.08 5.71
N ALA A 63 0.77 0.91 6.74
CA ALA A 63 -0.64 1.29 6.69
C ALA A 63 -0.81 2.73 7.17
N THR A 64 -1.85 3.40 6.68
CA THR A 64 -2.32 4.65 7.28
C THR A 64 -2.66 4.43 8.75
N ILE A 65 -2.26 5.37 9.62
CA ILE A 65 -2.60 5.29 11.05
C ILE A 65 -4.12 5.33 11.26
N ASP A 66 -4.84 6.07 10.41
CA ASP A 66 -6.29 6.24 10.50
C ASP A 66 -6.94 5.78 9.18
N PRO A 67 -7.42 4.52 9.10
CA PRO A 67 -8.05 3.99 7.91
C PRO A 67 -9.36 4.75 7.63
N GLY A 68 -9.31 5.67 6.66
CA GLY A 68 -10.48 6.41 6.15
C GLY A 68 -10.60 7.89 6.55
N GLN A 69 -9.63 8.48 7.26
CA GLN A 69 -9.79 9.86 7.77
C GLN A 69 -8.71 10.84 7.35
N ASP A 70 -7.43 10.46 7.23
CA ASP A 70 -6.40 11.38 6.72
C ASP A 70 -5.04 10.71 6.43
N VAL A 71 -4.63 10.64 5.16
CA VAL A 71 -3.28 10.22 4.75
C VAL A 71 -2.18 11.15 5.29
N LYS A 72 -2.52 12.38 5.71
CA LYS A 72 -1.58 13.34 6.32
C LYS A 72 -1.22 13.00 7.76
N ARG A 73 -1.99 12.15 8.45
CA ARG A 73 -1.66 11.68 9.81
C ARG A 73 -0.46 10.73 9.83
N GLY A 74 0.01 10.31 8.66
CA GLY A 74 1.21 9.51 8.52
C GLY A 74 0.91 8.01 8.46
N PHE A 75 2.00 7.25 8.40
CA PHE A 75 1.98 5.81 8.16
C PHE A 75 2.68 5.08 9.28
N ARG A 76 2.12 3.93 9.67
CA ARG A 76 2.73 2.99 10.59
C ARG A 76 3.23 1.79 9.80
N ILE A 77 4.50 1.45 9.97
CA ILE A 77 5.09 0.25 9.37
C ILE A 77 4.27 -0.97 9.79
N LEU A 78 3.97 -1.83 8.81
CA LEU A 78 3.34 -3.11 9.09
C LEU A 78 4.37 -4.03 9.75
N GLU A 79 4.08 -4.44 10.99
CA GLU A 79 4.89 -5.39 11.74
C GLU A 79 4.83 -6.77 11.08
N ASP A 80 5.88 -7.56 11.27
CA ASP A 80 5.97 -8.96 10.82
C ASP A 80 5.66 -9.19 9.33
N GLN A 81 5.82 -8.17 8.49
CA GLN A 81 5.51 -8.23 7.06
C GLN A 81 6.36 -9.20 6.23
N ASP A 82 7.53 -9.59 6.75
CA ASP A 82 8.41 -10.61 6.15
C ASP A 82 8.17 -12.00 6.75
N MET A 83 7.33 -12.10 7.78
CA MET A 83 6.85 -13.38 8.24
C MET A 83 5.79 -13.86 7.25
N LYS A 84 6.06 -14.99 6.59
CA LYS A 84 5.18 -15.61 5.55
C LYS A 84 3.74 -15.93 6.00
N LYS A 85 3.37 -15.60 7.23
CA LYS A 85 2.06 -15.86 7.83
C LYS A 85 1.22 -14.61 8.02
N THR A 86 1.82 -13.41 8.02
CA THR A 86 1.08 -12.17 8.24
C THR A 86 0.22 -11.89 7.03
N THR A 87 -1.09 -11.91 7.23
CA THR A 87 -2.09 -11.66 6.19
C THR A 87 -2.53 -10.20 6.14
N VAL A 88 -3.25 -9.84 5.08
CA VAL A 88 -3.93 -8.55 4.94
C VAL A 88 -4.83 -8.30 6.17
N LEU A 89 -5.56 -9.31 6.62
CA LEU A 89 -6.41 -9.21 7.82
C LEU A 89 -5.59 -9.03 9.11
N ASP A 90 -4.51 -9.79 9.30
CA ASP A 90 -3.66 -9.67 10.49
C ASP A 90 -2.99 -8.29 10.59
N ALA A 91 -2.68 -7.70 9.43
CA ALA A 91 -2.15 -6.36 9.30
C ALA A 91 -3.17 -5.24 9.58
N GLY A 92 -4.44 -5.59 9.79
CA GLY A 92 -5.53 -4.65 10.01
C GLY A 92 -5.94 -3.88 8.75
N LEU A 93 -5.58 -4.38 7.56
CA LEU A 93 -5.95 -3.76 6.29
C LEU A 93 -7.39 -4.14 5.92
N GLN A 94 -8.06 -3.21 5.26
CA GLN A 94 -9.44 -3.28 4.83
C GLN A 94 -9.56 -2.88 3.35
N ASP A 95 -10.71 -3.18 2.76
CA ASP A 95 -11.03 -2.74 1.41
C ASP A 95 -10.91 -1.21 1.28
N GLY A 96 -10.24 -0.77 0.21
CA GLY A 96 -9.99 0.64 -0.06
C GLY A 96 -8.83 1.26 0.73
N ASN A 97 -8.08 0.49 1.53
CA ASN A 97 -6.95 1.08 2.26
C ASN A 97 -5.82 1.55 1.34
N VAL A 98 -5.21 2.68 1.74
CA VAL A 98 -3.95 3.16 1.19
C VAL A 98 -2.81 2.54 1.98
N VAL A 99 -1.94 1.83 1.28
CA VAL A 99 -0.75 1.18 1.83
C VAL A 99 0.47 1.90 1.26
N ALA A 100 1.22 2.61 2.07
CA ALA A 100 2.47 3.18 1.62
C ALA A 100 3.52 2.09 1.47
N TRP A 101 4.41 2.24 0.49
CA TRP A 101 5.57 1.36 0.34
C TRP A 101 6.83 2.13 0.00
N ASN A 102 7.99 1.58 0.36
CA ASN A 102 9.29 2.13 -0.02
C ASN A 102 10.36 1.05 -0.14
N LEU A 103 11.53 1.46 -0.62
CA LEU A 103 12.73 0.63 -0.67
C LEU A 103 13.71 1.04 0.45
N GLY A 104 14.14 0.07 1.26
CA GLY A 104 15.30 0.23 2.14
C GLY A 104 15.15 1.15 3.36
N GLY A 105 14.00 1.17 4.03
CA GLY A 105 13.85 1.79 5.36
C GLY A 105 13.90 3.33 5.38
N LYS A 106 13.69 3.98 4.23
CA LYS A 106 13.52 5.44 4.14
C LYS A 106 12.21 5.86 4.84
N GLU A 107 12.06 7.14 5.18
CA GLU A 107 10.78 7.65 5.69
C GLU A 107 9.66 7.52 4.63
N PHE A 108 8.45 7.14 5.05
CA PHE A 108 7.29 7.09 4.15
C PHE A 108 6.84 8.52 3.82
N ARG A 109 7.01 8.94 2.57
CA ARG A 109 6.44 10.19 2.05
C ARG A 109 5.40 9.87 1.00
N VAL A 110 4.15 10.15 1.33
CA VAL A 110 3.02 10.03 0.40
C VAL A 110 2.54 11.44 0.10
N GLU A 111 2.72 11.89 -1.14
CA GLU A 111 2.18 13.17 -1.61
C GLU A 111 0.69 12.99 -1.90
N VAL A 112 -0.16 13.67 -1.15
CA VAL A 112 -1.59 13.75 -1.41
C VAL A 112 -1.80 15.04 -2.22
N PRO A 113 -2.39 14.98 -3.43
CA PRO A 113 -2.75 16.20 -4.12
C PRO A 113 -3.69 16.99 -3.20
N VAL A 114 -3.30 18.21 -2.87
CA VAL A 114 -4.17 19.16 -2.20
C VAL A 114 -5.08 19.69 -3.30
N GLU A 115 -6.39 19.52 -3.18
CA GLU A 115 -7.31 20.29 -4.02
C GLU A 115 -7.02 21.76 -3.71
N GLU A 116 -6.54 22.50 -4.70
CA GLU A 116 -6.52 23.96 -4.62
C GLU A 116 -7.99 24.37 -4.48
N GLU A 117 -8.37 24.86 -3.30
CA GLU A 117 -9.65 25.54 -3.13
C GLU A 117 -9.68 26.65 -4.19
N TYR A 118 -10.54 26.47 -5.19
CA TYR A 118 -10.86 27.54 -6.11
C TYR A 118 -11.54 28.62 -5.26
N ASP A 119 -10.80 29.69 -4.94
CA ASP A 119 -11.37 30.94 -4.46
C ASP A 119 -12.33 31.42 -5.55
N ASP A 120 -13.64 31.21 -5.33
CA ASP A 120 -14.70 31.82 -6.11
C ASP A 120 -14.70 33.34 -5.83
N GLU A 121 -13.94 34.10 -6.63
CA GLU A 121 -14.06 35.57 -6.75
C GLU A 121 -15.13 36.00 -7.76
#